data_AF-A0A3S0TWC3-F1
#
_entry.id   AF-A0A3S0TWC3-F1
#
_cell.length_a   1.000
_cell.length_b   1.000
_cell.length_c   1.000
_cell.angle_alpha   90.00
_cell.angle_beta   90.00
_cell.angle_gamma   90.00
#
_symmetry.space_group_name_H-M   'P 1'
#
loop_
_entity.id
_entity.type
_entity.pdbx_description
1 polymer ?
#
loop_
_entity_poly.entity_id
_entity_poly.type
_entity_poly.pdbx_seq_one_letter_code
_entity_poly.pdbx_strand_id
1 'polypeptide(L)'
;RAVKAKYKNNKVSYSLDKFHLTSIFKKIYPFQNKNKENREAYHKAVDYFFNGKYEELLQCLEDSKFFISDFKLDFLNKAIRLIKNNKEGIENQTLEYNIGCHVEGDVSHYIKAIKGRGAKIYCKETFINMLIGSMLRLNNQINDEKVDKNNKEKIEFNIFNLNQFQNQFLSL
;
A
#
# COMPACT_ATOMS: atom_id res chain seq x y z
N ARG A 1 7.25 -0.84 18.09
CA ARG A 1 8.30 -0.69 19.15
C ARG A 1 9.64 -0.21 18.59
N ALA A 2 10.20 -0.83 17.53
CA ALA A 2 11.51 -0.45 16.97
C ALA A 2 11.61 0.98 16.38
N VAL A 3 10.58 1.45 15.65
CA VAL A 3 10.61 2.78 14.99
C VAL A 3 10.59 3.93 16.01
N LYS A 4 9.77 3.83 17.07
CA LYS A 4 9.69 4.84 18.15
C LYS A 4 11.01 4.99 18.93
N ALA A 5 11.83 3.94 19.02
CA ALA A 5 13.10 4.00 19.72
C ALA A 5 14.17 4.81 18.95
N LYS A 6 14.09 4.84 17.61
CA LYS A 6 15.08 5.51 16.74
C LYS A 6 14.75 6.98 16.46
N TYR A 7 13.47 7.38 16.51
CA TYR A 7 13.02 8.73 16.19
C TYR A 7 12.19 9.34 17.34
N LYS A 8 12.87 9.76 18.41
CA LYS A 8 12.25 10.22 19.67
C LYS A 8 11.33 11.45 19.51
N ASN A 9 11.57 12.29 18.50
CA ASN A 9 10.79 13.51 18.26
C ASN A 9 9.67 13.34 17.21
N ASN A 10 9.60 12.17 16.55
CA ASN A 10 8.56 11.91 15.55
C ASN A 10 7.35 11.26 16.21
N LYS A 11 6.17 11.87 16.05
CA LYS A 11 4.91 11.23 16.42
C LYS A 11 4.58 10.17 15.36
N VAL A 12 4.97 8.92 15.64
CA VAL A 12 4.63 7.78 14.78
C VAL A 12 3.25 7.27 15.18
N SER A 13 2.27 7.54 14.34
CA SER A 13 0.92 7.01 14.42
C SER A 13 0.83 5.69 13.65
N TYR A 14 0.10 4.73 14.19
CA TYR A 14 -0.17 3.48 13.50
C TYR A 14 -1.29 3.70 12.48
N SER A 15 -1.09 3.29 11.23
CA SER A 15 -2.14 3.23 10.22
C SER A 15 -2.28 1.79 9.77
N LEU A 16 -3.53 1.33 9.58
CA LEU A 16 -3.80 0.00 9.06
C LEU A 16 -3.37 -0.08 7.59
N ASP A 17 -2.84 -1.21 7.14
CA ASP A 17 -2.35 -1.33 5.77
C ASP A 17 -3.51 -1.32 4.74
N LYS A 18 -3.38 -0.49 3.69
CA LYS A 18 -4.46 -0.33 2.71
C LYS A 18 -4.59 -1.52 1.79
N PHE A 19 -3.47 -2.12 1.41
CA PHE A 19 -3.47 -3.24 0.47
C PHE A 19 -4.17 -4.47 1.06
N HIS A 20 -3.84 -4.83 2.30
CA HIS A 20 -4.43 -5.95 3.01
C HIS A 20 -5.93 -5.77 3.22
N LEU A 21 -6.38 -4.60 3.70
CA LEU A 21 -7.80 -4.40 3.97
C LEU A 21 -8.63 -4.37 2.68
N THR A 22 -8.11 -3.74 1.63
CA THR A 22 -8.76 -3.75 0.31
C THR A 22 -8.88 -5.18 -0.25
N SER A 23 -7.87 -6.03 -0.02
CA SER A 23 -7.90 -7.45 -0.39
C SER A 23 -8.98 -8.22 0.38
N ILE A 24 -9.17 -7.92 1.66
CA ILE A 24 -10.26 -8.48 2.47
C ILE A 24 -11.61 -8.06 1.88
N PHE A 25 -11.83 -6.77 1.60
CA PHE A 25 -13.08 -6.28 1.01
C PHE A 25 -13.39 -6.95 -0.34
N LYS A 26 -12.39 -7.16 -1.21
CA LYS A 26 -12.57 -7.91 -2.46
C LYS A 26 -13.08 -9.34 -2.26
N LYS A 27 -12.67 -10.00 -1.18
CA LYS A 27 -13.10 -11.37 -0.84
C LYS A 27 -14.51 -11.39 -0.23
N ILE A 28 -14.85 -10.39 0.58
CA ILE A 28 -16.19 -10.20 1.14
C ILE A 28 -17.19 -10.01 -0.02
N TYR A 29 -16.89 -9.07 -0.93
CA TYR A 29 -17.78 -8.65 -2.02
C TYR A 29 -17.25 -9.09 -3.39
N PRO A 30 -17.36 -10.37 -3.80
CA PRO A 30 -16.75 -10.86 -5.04
C PRO A 30 -17.52 -10.41 -6.28
N PHE A 31 -16.89 -10.55 -7.45
CA PHE A 31 -17.52 -10.32 -8.76
C PHE A 31 -18.17 -8.93 -8.89
N GLN A 32 -17.47 -7.88 -8.44
CA GLN A 32 -17.97 -6.50 -8.44
C GLN A 32 -18.33 -5.99 -9.84
N ASN A 33 -17.78 -6.61 -10.89
CA ASN A 33 -18.14 -6.31 -12.28
C ASN A 33 -19.48 -6.90 -12.72
N LYS A 34 -19.98 -7.94 -12.06
CA LYS A 34 -21.20 -8.67 -12.41
C LYS A 34 -22.34 -8.46 -11.41
N ASN A 35 -22.01 -8.21 -10.14
CA ASN A 35 -22.99 -8.01 -9.07
C ASN A 35 -22.95 -6.54 -8.59
N LYS A 36 -24.06 -5.83 -8.81
CA LYS A 36 -24.21 -4.40 -8.46
C LYS A 36 -24.17 -4.14 -6.96
N GLU A 37 -24.83 -4.97 -6.14
CA GLU A 37 -24.84 -4.83 -4.69
C GLU A 37 -23.44 -5.00 -4.09
N ASN A 38 -22.71 -6.03 -4.52
CA ASN A 38 -21.32 -6.23 -4.13
C ASN A 38 -20.42 -5.08 -4.59
N ARG A 39 -20.66 -4.53 -5.78
CA ARG A 39 -19.90 -3.38 -6.29
C ARG A 39 -20.07 -2.16 -5.41
N GLU A 40 -21.31 -1.82 -5.08
CA GLU A 40 -21.64 -0.65 -4.27
C GLU A 40 -21.10 -0.80 -2.84
N ALA A 41 -21.31 -1.96 -2.21
CA ALA A 41 -20.80 -2.24 -0.88
C ALA A 41 -19.26 -2.21 -0.83
N TYR A 42 -18.58 -2.78 -1.84
CA TYR A 42 -17.13 -2.73 -1.95
C TYR A 42 -16.61 -1.29 -2.05
N HIS A 43 -17.19 -0.46 -2.93
CA HIS A 43 -16.74 0.91 -3.10
C HIS A 43 -17.00 1.77 -1.85
N LYS A 44 -18.14 1.59 -1.18
CA LYS A 44 -18.42 2.25 0.11
C LYS A 44 -17.41 1.86 1.18
N ALA A 45 -17.14 0.56 1.34
CA ALA A 45 -16.17 0.08 2.33
C ALA A 45 -14.76 0.63 2.08
N VAL A 46 -14.31 0.65 0.81
CA VAL A 46 -13.02 1.24 0.44
C VAL A 46 -12.99 2.74 0.71
N ASP A 47 -14.03 3.48 0.32
CA ASP A 47 -14.12 4.92 0.53
C ASP A 47 -14.10 5.27 2.02
N TYR A 48 -14.93 4.62 2.82
CA TYR A 48 -14.98 4.86 4.27
C TYR A 48 -13.65 4.55 4.94
N PHE A 49 -13.00 3.45 4.55
CA PHE A 49 -11.68 3.13 5.06
C PHE A 49 -10.63 4.17 4.67
N PHE A 50 -10.55 4.57 3.39
CA PHE A 50 -9.53 5.52 2.92
C PHE A 50 -9.70 6.91 3.50
N ASN A 51 -10.93 7.28 3.84
CA ASN A 51 -11.27 8.55 4.48
C ASN A 51 -11.36 8.45 6.02
N GLY A 52 -10.91 7.35 6.62
CA GLY A 52 -10.89 7.16 8.08
C GLY A 52 -12.24 7.21 8.78
N LYS A 53 -13.34 6.95 8.05
CA LYS A 53 -14.72 6.91 8.54
C LYS A 53 -15.01 5.57 9.23
N TYR A 54 -14.52 5.43 10.45
CA TYR A 54 -14.57 4.16 11.20
C TYR A 54 -16.00 3.66 11.45
N GLU A 55 -16.90 4.53 11.92
CA GLU A 55 -18.26 4.11 12.29
C GLU A 55 -19.07 3.72 11.04
N GLU A 56 -18.96 4.49 9.96
CA GLU A 56 -19.63 4.20 8.68
C GLU A 56 -19.08 2.94 8.03
N LEU A 57 -17.77 2.70 8.11
CA LEU A 57 -17.16 1.46 7.66
C LEU A 57 -17.68 0.26 8.45
N LEU A 58 -17.74 0.38 9.78
CA LEU A 58 -18.23 -0.67 10.62
C LEU A 58 -19.71 -1.00 10.33
N GLN A 59 -20.55 0.03 10.21
CA GLN A 59 -21.96 -0.12 9.87
C GLN A 59 -22.12 -0.78 8.50
N CYS A 60 -21.37 -0.34 7.49
CA CYS A 60 -21.38 -0.93 6.14
C CYS A 60 -21.09 -2.44 6.16
N LEU A 61 -20.16 -2.90 7.01
CA LEU A 61 -19.85 -4.32 7.16
C LEU A 61 -20.93 -5.08 7.93
N GLU A 62 -21.52 -4.49 8.96
CA GLU A 62 -22.62 -5.09 9.71
C GLU A 62 -23.88 -5.25 8.83
N ASP A 63 -24.22 -4.22 8.04
CA ASP A 63 -25.32 -4.25 7.06
C ASP A 63 -25.10 -5.31 5.98
N SER A 64 -23.85 -5.64 5.70
CA SER A 64 -23.52 -6.67 4.72
C SER A 64 -23.94 -8.07 5.15
N LYS A 65 -24.22 -8.30 6.44
CA LYS A 65 -24.71 -9.58 6.93
C LYS A 65 -26.06 -9.97 6.34
N PHE A 66 -26.87 -9.01 5.88
CA PHE A 66 -28.21 -9.28 5.37
C PHE A 66 -28.23 -9.88 3.96
N PHE A 67 -27.20 -9.63 3.15
CA PHE A 67 -27.15 -10.07 1.74
C PHE A 67 -25.93 -10.97 1.43
N ILE A 68 -24.98 -11.08 2.34
CA ILE A 68 -23.86 -12.02 2.20
C ILE A 68 -24.29 -13.42 2.61
N SER A 69 -23.94 -14.39 1.76
CA SER A 69 -24.15 -15.82 1.99
C SER A 69 -23.56 -16.33 3.31
N ASP A 70 -24.23 -17.30 3.94
CA ASP A 70 -23.82 -17.89 5.22
C ASP A 70 -22.37 -18.40 5.26
N PHE A 71 -21.91 -19.03 4.17
CA PHE A 71 -20.54 -19.54 4.07
C PHE A 71 -19.45 -18.45 4.21
N LYS A 72 -19.81 -17.17 4.04
CA LYS A 72 -18.92 -16.02 4.21
C LYS A 72 -19.14 -15.26 5.50
N LEU A 73 -20.20 -15.54 6.26
CA LEU A 73 -20.48 -14.82 7.50
C LEU A 73 -19.32 -14.91 8.50
N ASP A 74 -18.68 -16.08 8.63
CA ASP A 74 -17.49 -16.22 9.48
C ASP A 74 -16.33 -15.31 9.01
N PHE A 75 -16.11 -15.23 7.70
CA PHE A 75 -15.09 -14.35 7.13
C PHE A 75 -15.41 -12.87 7.34
N LEU A 76 -16.67 -12.47 7.15
CA LEU A 76 -17.14 -11.11 7.43
C LEU A 76 -16.99 -10.75 8.91
N ASN A 77 -17.39 -11.64 9.82
CA ASN A 77 -17.26 -11.44 11.26
C ASN A 77 -15.80 -11.28 11.70
N LYS A 78 -14.88 -12.05 11.08
CA LYS A 78 -13.44 -11.87 11.28
C LYS A 78 -12.95 -10.50 10.82
N ALA A 79 -13.44 -10.01 9.67
CA ALA A 79 -13.11 -8.68 9.17
C ALA A 79 -13.67 -7.57 10.09
N ILE A 80 -14.92 -7.69 10.54
CA ILE A 80 -15.53 -6.78 11.51
C ILE A 80 -14.72 -6.73 12.81
N ARG A 81 -14.29 -7.89 13.33
CA ARG A 81 -13.46 -7.94 14.54
C ARG A 81 -12.10 -7.28 14.31
N LEU A 82 -11.48 -7.49 13.15
CA LEU A 82 -10.23 -6.81 12.78
C LEU A 82 -10.42 -5.29 12.80
N ILE A 83 -11.50 -4.79 12.21
CA ILE A 83 -11.84 -3.36 12.14
C ILE A 83 -12.04 -2.79 13.55
N LYS A 84 -12.86 -3.43 14.39
CA LYS A 84 -13.10 -3.03 15.80
C LYS A 84 -11.80 -2.93 16.61
N ASN A 85 -10.88 -3.88 16.40
CA ASN A 85 -9.60 -3.91 17.10
C ASN A 85 -8.58 -2.88 16.59
N ASN A 86 -8.85 -2.23 15.45
CA ASN A 86 -7.91 -1.31 14.79
C ASN A 86 -8.54 0.06 14.51
N LYS A 87 -9.46 0.54 15.37
CA LYS A 87 -10.12 1.86 15.25
C LYS A 87 -9.13 2.98 14.96
N GLU A 88 -8.11 3.14 15.81
CA GLU A 88 -7.08 4.18 15.65
C GLU A 88 -6.37 4.07 14.30
N GLY A 89 -6.08 2.84 13.84
CA GLY A 89 -5.43 2.60 12.55
C GLY A 89 -6.28 2.94 11.32
N ILE A 90 -7.60 3.04 11.49
CA ILE A 90 -8.54 3.47 10.44
C ILE A 90 -8.67 4.98 10.46
N GLU A 91 -8.90 5.58 11.64
CA GLU A 91 -9.00 7.04 11.75
C GLU A 91 -7.72 7.75 11.28
N ASN A 92 -6.56 7.13 11.57
CA ASN A 92 -5.25 7.62 11.14
C ASN A 92 -5.02 7.59 9.63
N GLN A 93 -5.92 7.02 8.82
CA GLN A 93 -5.78 7.00 7.35
C GLN A 93 -5.72 8.40 6.76
N THR A 94 -6.36 9.37 7.43
CA THR A 94 -6.47 10.78 7.05
C THR A 94 -5.28 11.64 7.50
N LEU A 95 -4.34 11.08 8.26
CA LEU A 95 -3.16 11.83 8.71
C LEU A 95 -2.29 12.27 7.54
N GLU A 96 -1.77 13.48 7.65
CA GLU A 96 -0.77 13.99 6.71
C GLU A 96 0.46 13.07 6.70
N TYR A 97 1.01 12.82 5.51
CA TYR A 97 2.17 11.92 5.31
C TYR A 97 1.93 10.44 5.66
N ASN A 98 0.70 9.92 5.49
CA ASN A 98 0.40 8.48 5.58
C ASN A 98 0.91 7.67 4.36
N ILE A 99 2.22 7.78 4.08
CA ILE A 99 2.89 7.16 2.93
C ILE A 99 3.02 5.64 3.12
N GLY A 100 3.20 5.19 4.37
CA GLY A 100 3.52 3.80 4.69
C GLY A 100 2.45 2.78 4.31
N CYS A 101 1.18 3.17 4.26
CA CYS A 101 0.06 2.28 3.93
C CYS A 101 -0.06 1.94 2.43
N HIS A 102 0.66 2.64 1.56
CA HIS A 102 0.67 2.40 0.10
C HIS A 102 1.93 1.65 -0.38
N VAL A 103 3.05 1.84 0.33
CA VAL A 103 4.37 1.32 -0.06
C VAL A 103 4.38 -0.21 -0.19
N GLU A 104 3.65 -0.94 0.66
CA GLU A 104 3.67 -2.40 0.63
C GLU A 104 3.16 -2.96 -0.70
N GLY A 105 2.03 -2.46 -1.19
CA GLY A 105 1.42 -2.90 -2.44
C GLY A 105 2.35 -2.65 -3.62
N ASP A 106 2.92 -1.44 -3.68
CA ASP A 106 3.82 -1.03 -4.75
C ASP A 106 5.13 -1.81 -4.74
N VAL A 107 5.76 -1.97 -3.57
CA VAL A 107 6.97 -2.79 -3.40
C VAL A 107 6.68 -4.24 -3.77
N SER A 108 5.56 -4.81 -3.33
CA SER A 108 5.18 -6.20 -3.64
C SER A 108 5.00 -6.42 -5.14
N HIS A 109 4.27 -5.52 -5.82
CA HIS A 109 4.10 -5.57 -7.27
C HIS A 109 5.42 -5.41 -8.01
N TYR A 110 6.27 -4.49 -7.55
CA TYR A 110 7.56 -4.23 -8.17
C TYR A 110 8.53 -5.41 -8.04
N ILE A 111 8.62 -6.01 -6.85
CA ILE A 111 9.43 -7.20 -6.60
C ILE A 111 8.94 -8.38 -7.44
N LYS A 112 7.62 -8.55 -7.58
CA LYS A 112 7.03 -9.58 -8.46
C LYS A 112 7.35 -9.33 -9.92
N ALA A 113 7.33 -8.08 -10.38
CA ALA A 113 7.69 -7.72 -11.75
C ALA A 113 9.14 -8.08 -12.06
N ILE A 114 10.06 -7.79 -11.12
CA ILE A 114 11.49 -8.12 -11.27
C ILE A 114 11.73 -9.63 -11.27
N LYS A 115 11.10 -10.36 -10.35
CA LYS A 115 11.26 -11.82 -10.26
C LYS A 115 10.58 -12.56 -11.42
N GLY A 116 9.57 -11.97 -12.05
CA GLY A 116 8.71 -12.61 -13.05
C GLY A 116 7.72 -13.62 -12.44
N ARG A 117 6.94 -14.31 -13.28
CA ARG A 117 6.06 -15.41 -12.84
C ARG A 117 6.89 -16.69 -12.64
N GLY A 118 7.37 -16.93 -11.42
CA GLY A 118 8.07 -18.16 -11.04
C GLY A 118 9.10 -17.94 -9.93
N ALA A 119 9.42 -19.00 -9.17
CA ALA A 119 10.44 -18.96 -8.13
C ALA A 119 11.84 -18.97 -8.77
N LYS A 120 12.37 -17.79 -9.10
CA LYS A 120 13.75 -17.65 -9.54
C LYS A 120 14.65 -17.46 -8.33
N ILE A 121 15.56 -18.41 -8.12
CA ILE A 121 16.58 -18.34 -7.06
C ILE A 121 17.74 -17.52 -7.63
N TYR A 122 17.77 -16.23 -7.29
CA TYR A 122 18.90 -15.36 -7.57
C TYR A 122 19.81 -15.31 -6.34
N CYS A 123 21.13 -15.25 -6.53
CA CYS A 123 22.01 -14.82 -5.45
C CYS A 123 21.68 -13.35 -5.09
N LYS A 124 22.02 -12.94 -3.86
CA LYS A 124 21.69 -11.61 -3.32
C LYS A 124 22.13 -10.49 -4.26
N GLU A 125 23.32 -10.61 -4.83
CA GLU A 125 23.93 -9.62 -5.71
C GLU A 125 23.15 -9.46 -7.02
N THR A 126 22.84 -10.56 -7.70
CA THR A 126 22.00 -10.52 -8.91
C THR A 126 20.63 -9.91 -8.63
N PHE A 127 20.02 -10.24 -7.48
CA PHE A 127 18.73 -9.67 -7.11
C PHE A 127 18.80 -8.14 -6.88
N ILE A 128 19.86 -7.66 -6.21
CA ILE A 128 20.10 -6.23 -5.99
C ILE A 128 20.35 -5.51 -7.32
N ASN A 129 21.17 -6.09 -8.21
CA ASN A 129 21.46 -5.50 -9.51
C ASN A 129 20.20 -5.38 -10.38
N MET A 130 19.31 -6.38 -10.33
CA MET A 130 18.02 -6.32 -11.01
C MET A 130 17.09 -5.25 -10.43
N LEU A 131 17.08 -5.06 -9.10
CA LEU A 131 16.33 -3.99 -8.44
C LEU A 131 16.82 -2.61 -8.88
N ILE A 132 18.14 -2.39 -8.81
CA ILE A 132 18.77 -1.13 -9.20
C ILE A 132 18.50 -0.83 -10.68
N GLY A 133 18.78 -1.78 -11.57
CA GLY A 133 18.57 -1.61 -13.01
C GLY A 133 17.12 -1.29 -13.38
N SER A 134 16.15 -1.91 -12.69
CA SER A 134 14.74 -1.60 -12.90
C SER A 134 14.37 -0.20 -12.39
N MET A 135 14.94 0.25 -11.25
CA MET A 135 14.66 1.58 -10.70
C MET A 135 15.26 2.68 -11.59
N LEU A 136 16.45 2.43 -12.14
CA LEU A 136 17.08 3.34 -13.11
C LEU A 136 16.22 3.53 -14.36
N ARG A 137 15.64 2.45 -14.89
CA ARG A 137 14.73 2.53 -16.04
C ARG A 137 13.48 3.35 -15.75
N LEU A 138 12.87 3.19 -14.58
CA LEU A 138 11.72 4.00 -14.16
C LEU A 138 12.08 5.49 -14.07
N ASN A 139 13.21 5.81 -13.43
CA ASN A 139 13.67 7.20 -13.30
C ASN A 139 13.98 7.85 -14.67
N ASN A 140 14.55 7.09 -15.61
CA ASN A 140 14.80 7.60 -16.96
C ASN A 140 13.50 7.87 -17.72
N GLN A 141 12.48 7.03 -17.56
CA GLN A 141 11.16 7.25 -18.17
C GLN A 141 10.44 8.47 -17.60
N ILE A 142 10.60 8.75 -16.29
CA ILE A 142 10.07 9.96 -15.64
C ILE A 142 10.75 11.24 -16.17
N ASN A 143 12.03 11.17 -16.50
CA ASN A 143 12.76 12.33 -17.07
C ASN A 143 12.32 12.66 -18.51
N ASP A 144 11.83 11.67 -19.27
CA ASP A 144 11.28 11.87 -20.62
C ASP A 144 9.84 12.47 -20.58
N GLU A 145 9.07 12.19 -19.51
CA GLU A 145 7.75 12.77 -19.28
C GLU A 145 7.85 14.15 -18.59
N LYS A 146 8.15 15.18 -19.38
CA LYS A 146 7.87 16.62 -19.13
C LYS A 146 7.91 17.05 -17.65
N VAL A 147 9.10 17.13 -17.06
CA VAL A 147 9.30 17.92 -15.84
C VAL A 147 9.27 19.40 -16.23
N ASP A 148 8.25 20.11 -15.73
CA ASP A 148 8.13 21.57 -15.85
C ASP A 148 9.39 22.23 -15.28
N LYS A 149 10.14 22.93 -16.15
CA LYS A 149 11.52 23.42 -15.90
C LYS A 149 11.62 24.49 -14.80
N ASN A 150 10.49 24.88 -14.20
CA ASN A 150 10.41 26.01 -13.27
C ASN A 150 10.53 25.64 -11.77
N ASN A 151 10.57 24.35 -11.39
CA ASN A 151 10.73 23.94 -9.99
C ASN A 151 12.11 23.32 -9.71
N LYS A 152 13.16 24.15 -9.69
CA LYS A 152 14.54 23.72 -9.38
C LYS A 152 14.71 23.18 -7.96
N GLU A 153 13.89 23.61 -7.00
CA GLU A 153 14.03 23.20 -5.59
C GLU A 153 13.56 21.76 -5.29
N LYS A 154 12.75 21.14 -6.17
CA LYS A 154 12.26 19.77 -5.97
C LYS A 154 13.21 18.67 -6.47
N ILE A 155 14.30 19.04 -7.15
CA ILE A 155 15.21 18.09 -7.82
C ILE A 155 16.35 17.64 -6.89
N GLU A 156 16.59 18.32 -5.76
CA GLU A 156 17.71 17.98 -4.88
C GLU A 156 17.51 16.72 -4.04
N PHE A 157 16.28 16.20 -3.90
CA PHE A 157 16.03 14.91 -3.26
C PHE A 157 16.08 13.74 -4.24
N ASN A 158 17.00 13.78 -5.19
CA ASN A 158 17.25 12.64 -6.06
C ASN A 158 18.12 11.63 -5.29
N ILE A 159 17.54 10.49 -4.89
CA ILE A 159 18.24 9.34 -4.30
C ILE A 159 19.51 8.97 -5.10
N PHE A 160 19.51 9.30 -6.40
CA PHE A 160 20.64 9.19 -7.31
C PHE A 160 21.91 9.93 -6.84
N ASN A 161 21.80 11.17 -6.37
CA ASN A 161 22.95 11.94 -5.90
C ASN A 161 23.51 11.35 -4.60
N LEU A 162 22.64 10.95 -3.67
CA LEU A 162 23.05 10.30 -2.42
C LEU A 162 23.85 9.00 -2.65
N ASN A 163 23.46 8.18 -3.63
CA ASN A 163 24.15 6.91 -3.92
C ASN A 163 25.44 7.09 -4.75
N GLN A 164 25.51 8.11 -5.60
CA GLN A 164 26.76 8.53 -6.28
C GLN A 164 27.79 9.05 -5.27
N PHE A 165 27.37 9.90 -4.32
CA PHE A 165 28.26 10.40 -3.25
C PHE A 165 28.75 9.30 -2.29
N GLN A 166 28.01 8.20 -2.15
CA GLN A 166 28.35 7.10 -1.24
C GLN A 166 29.18 5.98 -1.86
N ASN A 167 29.62 6.07 -3.14
CA ASN A 167 30.37 5.01 -3.82
C ASN A 167 29.72 3.61 -3.66
N GLN A 168 28.38 3.52 -3.71
CA GLN A 168 27.68 2.24 -3.55
C GLN A 168 27.55 1.43 -4.85
N PHE A 169 28.10 1.93 -5.95
CA PHE A 169 28.40 1.08 -7.10
C PHE A 169 29.75 0.41 -6.83
N LEU A 170 29.73 -0.88 -6.50
CA LEU A 170 30.91 -1.71 -6.71
C LEU A 170 31.24 -1.61 -8.21
N SER A 171 32.45 -1.13 -8.50
CA SER A 171 33.00 -0.96 -9.84
C SER A 171 32.67 -2.15 -10.73
N LEU A 172 32.10 -1.87 -11.91
CA LEU A 172 31.99 -2.80 -13.02
C LEU A 172 33.35 -3.38 -13.41
#